data_AF-A0AAD0E595-F1
#
_entry.id   AF-A0AAD0E595-F1
#
_cell.length_a   1.000
_cell.length_b   1.000
_cell.length_c   1.000
_cell.angle_alpha   90.00
_cell.angle_beta   90.00
_cell.angle_gamma   90.00
#
_symmetry.space_group_name_H-M   'P 1'
#
loop_
_entity.id
_entity.type
_entity.pdbx_description
1 polymer ?
#
loop_
_entity_poly.entity_id
_entity_poly.type
_entity_poly.pdbx_seq_one_letter_code
_entity_poly.pdbx_strand_id
1 'polypeptide(L)'
;MAKQSPAKIKKLRGEAMRAAAARKAARAVSASTHSEVDLDAYASVDGPWRELGLAAPARRALIDEGYYKLSDLRKVSLDAIKDLHGMGPNAIRILTTAMKKADLSFRK
;
A
#
# COMPACT_ATOMS: atom_id res chain seq x y z
N MET A 1 34.84 10.59 -29.06
CA MET A 1 33.73 10.11 -28.19
C MET A 1 33.06 11.32 -27.52
N ALA A 2 31.94 11.83 -28.05
CA ALA A 2 31.31 13.05 -27.52
C ALA A 2 30.54 12.73 -26.22
N LYS A 3 31.01 13.27 -25.09
CA LYS A 3 30.32 13.17 -23.79
C LYS A 3 29.06 14.03 -23.86
N GLN A 4 27.89 13.43 -23.59
CA GLN A 4 26.62 14.14 -23.62
C GLN A 4 26.58 15.26 -22.57
N SER A 5 26.08 16.44 -22.96
CA SER A 5 26.07 17.66 -22.13
C SER A 5 25.15 17.51 -20.90
N PRO A 6 25.54 18.02 -19.71
CA PRO A 6 24.81 17.83 -18.44
C PRO A 6 23.35 18.31 -18.47
N ALA A 7 23.03 19.29 -19.30
CA ALA A 7 21.65 19.76 -19.52
C ALA A 7 20.75 18.69 -20.17
N LYS A 8 21.31 17.89 -21.09
CA LYS A 8 20.61 16.79 -21.76
C LYS A 8 20.26 15.68 -20.77
N ILE A 9 21.17 15.38 -19.83
CA ILE A 9 20.99 14.39 -18.76
C ILE A 9 19.88 14.81 -17.80
N LYS A 10 19.84 16.09 -17.39
CA LYS A 10 18.80 16.61 -16.47
C LYS A 10 17.40 16.59 -17.09
N LYS A 11 17.28 16.93 -18.38
CA LYS A 11 16.01 16.85 -19.12
C LYS A 11 15.52 15.40 -19.24
N LEU A 12 16.41 14.48 -19.59
CA LEU A 12 16.08 13.05 -19.72
C LEU A 12 15.57 12.46 -18.40
N ARG A 13 16.18 12.85 -17.27
CA ARG A 13 15.75 12.42 -15.93
C ARG A 13 14.35 12.95 -15.58
N GLY A 14 14.05 14.20 -15.90
CA GLY A 14 12.72 14.79 -15.65
C GLY A 14 11.61 14.19 -16.52
N GLU A 15 11.94 13.77 -17.74
CA GLU A 15 11.00 13.10 -18.65
C GLU A 15 10.74 11.65 -18.22
N ALA A 16 11.78 10.92 -17.80
CA ALA A 16 11.66 9.58 -17.23
C ALA A 16 10.81 9.59 -15.94
N MET A 17 10.92 10.62 -15.10
CA MET A 17 10.14 10.74 -13.86
C MET A 17 8.65 11.00 -14.14
N ARG A 18 8.33 11.79 -15.17
CA ARG A 18 6.93 11.98 -15.63
C ARG A 18 6.34 10.72 -16.28
N ALA A 19 7.13 9.99 -17.07
CA ALA A 19 6.69 8.73 -17.66
C ALA A 19 6.43 7.62 -16.60
N ALA A 20 7.25 7.57 -15.55
CA ALA A 20 7.05 6.67 -14.42
C ALA A 20 5.79 7.02 -13.60
N ALA A 21 5.49 8.31 -13.42
CA ALA A 21 4.25 8.76 -12.77
C ALA A 21 3.00 8.37 -13.58
N ALA A 22 3.04 8.47 -14.91
CA ALA A 22 1.94 8.05 -15.78
C ALA A 22 1.69 6.54 -15.76
N ARG A 23 2.76 5.72 -15.75
CA ARG A 23 2.64 4.24 -15.61
C ARG A 23 2.11 3.82 -14.24
N LYS A 24 2.40 4.58 -13.18
CA LYS A 24 1.87 4.34 -11.82
C LYS A 24 0.37 4.55 -11.74
N ALA A 25 -0.16 5.56 -12.45
CA ALA A 25 -1.59 5.81 -12.51
C ALA A 25 -2.34 4.70 -13.30
N ALA A 26 -1.74 4.19 -14.38
CA ALA A 26 -2.36 3.13 -15.19
C ALA A 26 -2.38 1.75 -14.51
N ARG A 27 -1.34 1.38 -13.73
CA ARG A 27 -1.26 0.07 -13.05
C ARG A 27 -2.17 -0.03 -11.82
N ALA A 28 -2.63 1.09 -11.27
CA ALA A 28 -3.64 1.09 -10.21
C ALA A 28 -5.00 0.56 -10.69
N VAL A 29 -5.22 0.49 -12.00
CA VAL A 29 -6.50 0.11 -12.62
C VAL A 29 -6.54 -1.37 -13.05
N SER A 30 -5.40 -2.06 -13.14
CA SER A 30 -5.32 -3.37 -13.82
C SER A 30 -5.23 -4.61 -12.89
N ALA A 31 -5.37 -4.46 -11.58
CA ALA A 31 -5.22 -5.57 -10.63
C ALA A 31 -6.58 -6.10 -10.14
N SER A 32 -7.38 -6.64 -11.06
CA SER A 32 -8.67 -7.29 -10.72
C SER A 32 -8.93 -8.51 -11.61
N THR A 33 -8.34 -9.66 -11.30
CA THR A 33 -8.95 -10.95 -11.66
C THR A 33 -10.12 -11.15 -10.71
N HIS A 34 -11.32 -10.90 -11.22
CA HIS A 34 -12.57 -10.80 -10.45
C HIS A 34 -13.04 -12.19 -10.04
N SER A 35 -12.69 -12.64 -8.83
CA SER A 35 -13.57 -13.52 -8.06
C SER A 35 -14.49 -12.62 -7.25
N GLU A 36 -15.79 -12.78 -7.43
CA GLU A 36 -16.82 -12.11 -6.63
C GLU A 36 -16.74 -12.64 -5.19
N VAL A 37 -15.80 -12.10 -4.42
CA VAL A 37 -15.74 -12.33 -2.98
C VAL A 37 -16.88 -11.55 -2.37
N ASP A 38 -17.81 -12.26 -1.72
CA ASP A 38 -18.95 -11.71 -0.99
C ASP A 38 -18.54 -10.44 -0.22
N LEU A 39 -19.01 -9.30 -0.74
CA LEU A 39 -18.56 -7.98 -0.31
C LEU A 39 -19.17 -7.59 1.05
N ASP A 40 -20.21 -8.30 1.49
CA ASP A 40 -20.99 -7.97 2.68
C ASP A 40 -20.24 -8.32 3.97
N ALA A 41 -19.61 -9.51 4.02
CA ALA A 41 -18.90 -10.00 5.20
C ALA A 41 -17.77 -9.08 5.67
N TYR A 42 -16.99 -8.50 4.74
CA TYR A 42 -15.90 -7.59 5.09
C TYR A 42 -16.39 -6.17 5.39
N ALA A 43 -17.52 -5.74 4.83
CA ALA A 43 -17.97 -4.35 4.94
C ALA A 43 -18.32 -3.93 6.37
N SER A 44 -18.74 -4.89 7.20
CA SER A 44 -19.06 -4.65 8.60
C SER A 44 -17.82 -4.43 9.48
N VAL A 45 -16.65 -4.91 9.05
CA VAL A 45 -15.43 -4.94 9.88
C VAL A 45 -14.23 -4.21 9.28
N ASP A 46 -14.28 -3.81 8.01
CA ASP A 46 -13.19 -3.11 7.32
C ASP A 46 -13.22 -1.58 7.46
N GLY A 47 -14.20 -1.03 8.19
CA GLY A 47 -14.40 0.41 8.41
C GLY A 47 -13.13 1.17 8.78
N PRO A 48 -12.43 0.78 9.86
CA PRO A 48 -11.19 1.45 10.28
C PRO A 48 -10.12 1.48 9.18
N TRP A 49 -10.07 0.44 8.35
CA TRP A 49 -9.12 0.33 7.26
C TRP A 49 -9.52 1.19 6.05
N ARG A 50 -10.83 1.36 5.79
CA ARG A 50 -11.35 2.27 4.76
C ARG A 50 -11.04 3.72 5.08
N GLU A 51 -11.21 4.12 6.33
CA GLU A 51 -10.91 5.49 6.81
C GLU A 51 -9.43 5.84 6.65
N LEU A 52 -8.53 4.85 6.78
CA LEU A 52 -7.10 5.01 6.52
C LEU A 52 -6.74 5.03 5.02
N GLY A 53 -7.71 4.74 4.13
CA GLY A 53 -7.49 4.69 2.69
C GLY A 53 -6.78 3.42 2.20
N LEU A 54 -6.90 2.30 2.92
CA LEU A 54 -6.35 1.03 2.46
C LEU A 54 -7.17 0.45 1.31
N ALA A 55 -6.48 -0.08 0.31
CA ALA A 55 -7.10 -0.77 -0.83
C ALA A 55 -7.72 -2.10 -0.39
N ALA A 56 -8.78 -2.52 -1.09
CA ALA A 56 -9.53 -3.74 -0.78
C ALA A 56 -8.67 -5.00 -0.50
N PRO A 57 -7.64 -5.35 -1.30
CA PRO A 57 -6.81 -6.52 -1.01
C PRO A 57 -6.07 -6.42 0.32
N ALA A 58 -5.54 -5.25 0.69
CA ALA A 58 -4.85 -5.06 1.96
C ALA A 58 -5.81 -5.10 3.15
N ARG A 59 -7.03 -4.57 3.00
CA ARG A 59 -8.06 -4.64 4.05
C ARG A 59 -8.46 -6.09 4.34
N ARG A 60 -8.73 -6.86 3.28
CA ARG A 60 -9.08 -8.29 3.38
C ARG A 60 -7.98 -9.08 4.06
N ALA A 61 -6.73 -8.91 3.63
CA ALA A 61 -5.58 -9.58 4.23
C ALA A 61 -5.44 -9.32 5.74
N LEU A 62 -5.71 -8.09 6.20
CA LEU A 62 -5.69 -7.79 7.64
C LEU A 62 -6.83 -8.48 8.38
N ILE A 63 -8.03 -8.48 7.82
CA ILE A 63 -9.23 -9.07 8.43
C ILE A 63 -9.14 -10.59 8.48
N ASP A 64 -8.61 -11.22 7.44
CA ASP A 64 -8.39 -12.68 7.38
C ASP A 64 -7.42 -13.15 8.47
N GLU A 65 -6.44 -12.31 8.82
CA GLU A 65 -5.51 -12.54 9.93
C GLU A 65 -6.06 -12.12 11.30
N GLY A 66 -7.29 -11.62 11.37
CA GLY A 66 -7.95 -11.20 12.60
C GLY A 66 -7.55 -9.80 13.12
N TYR A 67 -6.99 -8.95 12.26
CA TYR A 67 -6.69 -7.55 12.59
C TYR A 67 -7.85 -6.66 12.13
N TYR A 68 -8.61 -6.16 13.10
CA TYR A 68 -9.80 -5.35 12.84
C TYR A 68 -9.57 -3.86 13.11
N LYS A 69 -8.48 -3.51 13.82
CA LYS A 69 -8.10 -2.13 14.12
C LYS A 69 -6.60 -1.95 14.23
N LEU A 70 -6.16 -0.69 14.16
CA LEU A 70 -4.75 -0.31 14.21
C LEU A 70 -4.02 -0.85 15.46
N SER A 71 -4.70 -0.89 16.62
CA SER A 71 -4.12 -1.39 17.87
C SER A 71 -3.79 -2.88 17.89
N ASP A 72 -4.42 -3.68 17.02
CA ASP A 72 -4.16 -5.12 16.92
C ASP A 72 -2.79 -5.38 16.29
N LEU A 73 -2.31 -4.46 15.45
CA LEU A 73 -1.01 -4.54 14.78
C LEU A 73 0.18 -4.46 15.75
N ARG A 74 -0.04 -4.09 17.01
CA ARG A 74 0.98 -4.15 18.08
C ARG A 74 1.43 -5.58 18.40
N LYS A 75 0.63 -6.58 18.03
CA LYS A 75 0.92 -8.00 18.28
C LYS A 75 1.78 -8.63 17.19
N VAL A 76 1.98 -7.94 16.08
CA VAL A 76 2.68 -8.45 14.89
C VAL A 76 3.81 -7.55 14.45
N SER A 77 4.83 -8.18 13.87
CA SER A 77 5.98 -7.47 13.33
C SER A 77 5.63 -6.82 12.00
N LEU A 78 6.38 -5.78 11.65
CA LEU A 78 6.25 -5.14 10.35
C LEU A 78 6.53 -6.12 9.21
N ASP A 79 7.45 -7.06 9.39
CA ASP A 79 7.78 -8.06 8.37
C ASP A 79 6.65 -9.06 8.16
N ALA A 80 5.98 -9.53 9.23
CA ALA A 80 4.79 -10.36 9.09
C ALA A 80 3.68 -9.64 8.30
N ILE A 81 3.49 -8.34 8.53
CA ILE A 81 2.54 -7.54 7.76
C ILE A 81 2.94 -7.45 6.28
N LYS A 82 4.23 -7.32 5.95
CA LYS A 82 4.71 -7.30 4.55
C LYS A 82 4.49 -8.63 3.84
N ASP A 83 4.54 -9.73 4.56
CA ASP A 83 4.36 -11.07 4.00
C ASP A 83 2.89 -11.40 3.69
N LEU A 84 1.94 -10.59 4.19
CA LEU A 84 0.52 -10.77 3.91
C LEU A 84 0.20 -10.58 2.42
N HIS A 85 -0.51 -11.55 1.84
CA HIS A 85 -0.94 -11.51 0.45
C HIS A 85 -1.90 -10.34 0.20
N GLY A 86 -1.49 -9.39 -0.66
CA GLY A 86 -2.23 -8.15 -0.91
C GLY A 86 -1.67 -6.92 -0.17
N MET A 87 -0.67 -7.10 0.68
CA MET A 87 0.01 -6.00 1.35
C MET A 87 1.10 -5.38 0.46
N GLY A 88 0.72 -4.37 -0.30
CA GLY A 88 1.66 -3.61 -1.13
C GLY A 88 2.44 -2.53 -0.36
N PRO A 89 3.51 -1.98 -0.94
CA PRO A 89 4.33 -0.92 -0.32
C PRO A 89 3.51 0.34 0.05
N ASN A 90 2.43 0.62 -0.68
CA ASN A 90 1.54 1.72 -0.33
C ASN A 90 0.75 1.45 0.96
N ALA A 91 0.29 0.22 1.18
CA ALA A 91 -0.44 -0.17 2.37
C ALA A 91 0.49 -0.13 3.60
N ILE A 92 1.72 -0.65 3.47
CA ILE A 92 2.76 -0.54 4.50
C ILE A 92 3.02 0.91 4.91
N ARG A 93 3.15 1.80 3.93
CA ARG A 93 3.34 3.25 4.18
C ARG A 93 2.16 3.85 4.96
N ILE A 94 0.92 3.54 4.55
CA ILE A 94 -0.30 4.01 5.24
C ILE A 94 -0.32 3.51 6.69
N LEU A 95 -0.13 2.20 6.90
CA LEU A 95 -0.14 1.59 8.23
C LEU A 95 0.95 2.18 9.14
N THR A 96 2.18 2.32 8.64
CA THR A 96 3.29 2.89 9.41
C THR A 96 3.01 4.35 9.81
N THR A 97 2.43 5.14 8.90
CA THR A 97 2.05 6.54 9.17
C THR A 97 0.94 6.61 10.21
N ALA A 98 -0.09 5.75 10.07
CA ALA A 98 -1.20 5.67 11.00
C ALA A 98 -0.74 5.26 12.41
N MET A 99 0.08 4.21 12.50
CA MET A 99 0.69 3.74 13.76
C MET A 99 1.44 4.87 14.46
N LYS A 100 2.30 5.60 13.74
CA LYS A 100 3.04 6.74 14.29
C LYS A 100 2.13 7.87 14.76
N LYS A 101 1.08 8.19 14.02
CA LYS A 101 0.09 9.22 14.41
C LYS A 101 -0.67 8.83 15.67
N ALA A 102 -0.89 7.54 15.89
CA ALA A 102 -1.56 6.99 17.06
C ALA A 102 -0.61 6.67 18.23
N ASP A 103 0.68 7.01 18.12
CA ASP A 103 1.73 6.64 19.07
C ASP A 103 1.81 5.13 19.34
N LEU A 104 1.61 4.32 18.30
CA LEU A 104 1.70 2.87 18.32
C LEU A 104 2.94 2.41 17.55
N SER A 105 3.47 1.26 17.94
CA SER A 105 4.55 0.57 17.21
C SER A 105 4.17 -0.88 16.93
N PHE A 106 4.68 -1.42 15.82
CA PHE A 106 4.61 -2.85 15.54
C PHE A 106 5.40 -3.62 16.61
N ARG A 107 5.11 -4.91 16.74
CA ARG A 107 5.94 -5.80 17.55
C ARG A 107 7.39 -5.76 17.03
N LYS A 108 8.33 -5.69 17.97
CA LYS A 108 9.77 -5.79 17.67
C LYS A 108 10.14 -7.18 17.16
#